data_AF-A0AAV3I1E4-F1
#
_entry.id   AF-A0AAV3I1E4-F1
#
_cell.length_a   1.000
_cell.length_b   1.000
_cell.length_c   1.000
_cell.angle_alpha   90.00
_cell.angle_beta   90.00
_cell.angle_gamma   90.00
#
_symmetry.space_group_name_H-M   'P 1'
#
loop_
_entity.id
_entity.type
_entity.pdbx_description
1 polymer ?
#
loop_
_entity_poly.entity_id
_entity_poly.type
_entity_poly.pdbx_seq_one_letter_code
_entity_poly.pdbx_strand_id
1 'polypeptide(L)' 'MPLLDKLREQYGVGPVCSELHIAPSTYYHCQQQRHHPDKRSARAQRDDWLKREIQRVYDENHQ' A
#
# COMPACT_ATOMS: atom_id res chain seq x y z
N MET A 1 1.43 4.94 0.38
CA MET A 1 0.97 5.29 1.74
C MET A 1 0.21 6.60 1.61
N PRO A 2 -1.13 6.57 1.44
CA PRO A 2 -1.89 7.69 0.87
C PRO A 2 -1.72 9.03 1.60
N LEU A 3 -1.58 9.00 2.93
CA LEU A 3 -1.31 10.21 3.73
C LEU A 3 0.09 10.77 3.44
N LEU A 4 1.14 9.93 3.51
CA LEU A 4 2.50 10.35 3.17
C LEU A 4 2.62 10.83 1.71
N ASP A 5 1.94 10.16 0.78
CA ASP A 5 2.00 10.50 -0.64
C ASP A 5 1.49 11.91 -0.91
N LYS A 6 0.49 12.37 -0.14
CA LYS A 6 -0.05 13.74 -0.20
C LYS A 6 0.87 14.77 0.47
N LEU A 7 1.44 14.41 1.62
CA LEU A 7 2.21 15.34 2.45
C LEU A 7 3.68 15.47 2.03
N ARG A 8 4.22 14.49 1.29
CA ARG A 8 5.65 14.49 0.90
C ARG A 8 6.05 15.69 0.05
N GLU A 9 5.13 16.27 -0.73
CA GLU A 9 5.43 17.41 -1.60
C GLU A 9 5.56 18.70 -0.80
N GLN A 10 4.81 18.84 0.29
CA GLN A 10 4.81 20.03 1.14
C GLN A 10 5.87 19.97 2.25
N TYR A 11 6.08 18.80 2.86
CA TYR A 11 6.90 18.64 4.06
C TYR A 11 8.09 17.69 3.89
N GLY A 12 8.18 16.98 2.77
CA GLY A 12 9.16 15.92 2.57
C GLY A 12 8.81 14.61 3.29
N VAL A 13 9.49 13.52 2.93
CA VAL A 13 9.23 12.19 3.50
C VAL A 13 9.71 12.08 4.95
N GLY A 14 10.89 12.62 5.26
CA GLY A 14 11.53 12.50 6.57
C GLY A 14 10.68 13.06 7.72
N PRO A 15 10.25 14.34 7.66
CA PRO A 15 9.43 14.94 8.71
C PRO A 15 8.09 14.22 8.93
N VAL A 16 7.41 13.83 7.85
CA VAL A 16 6.13 13.10 7.95
C VAL A 16 6.33 11.70 8.53
N CYS A 17 7.41 11.00 8.16
CA CYS A 17 7.78 9.72 8.78
C CYS A 17 8.05 9.86 10.28
N SER A 18 8.70 10.95 10.71
CA SER A 18 8.97 11.23 12.12
C SER A 18 7.67 11.39 12.92
N GLU A 19 6.71 12.16 12.41
CA GLU A 19 5.42 12.39 13.06
C GLU A 19 4.58 11.09 13.16
N LEU A 20 4.59 10.28 12.10
CA LEU A 20 3.89 8.99 12.10
C LEU A 20 4.65 7.86 12.80
N HIS A 21 5.82 8.15 13.39
CA HIS A 21 6.65 7.17 14.09
C HIS A 21 7.00 5.95 13.23
N ILE A 22 7.33 6.17 11.95
CA ILE A 22 7.80 5.14 11.03
C ILE A 22 9.18 5.49 10.47
N ALA A 23 9.95 4.47 10.09
CA ALA A 23 11.21 4.71 9.39
C ALA A 23 10.97 5.15 7.93
N PRO A 24 11.78 6.07 7.37
CA PRO A 24 11.74 6.39 5.93
C PRO A 24 11.94 5.17 5.03
N SER A 25 12.73 4.19 5.45
CA SER A 25 12.92 2.92 4.73
C SER A 25 11.60 2.16 4.52
N THR A 26 10.71 2.18 5.50
CA THR A 26 9.36 1.58 5.40
C THR A 26 8.56 2.25 4.28
N TYR A 27 8.59 3.57 4.18
CA TYR A 27 7.92 4.30 3.10
C TYR A 27 8.43 3.87 1.73
N TYR A 28 9.76 3.92 1.52
CA TYR A 28 10.35 3.56 0.23
C TYR A 28 10.13 2.09 -0.12
N HIS A 29 10.16 1.19 0.87
CA HIS A 29 9.84 -0.21 0.67
C HIS A 29 8.38 -0.41 0.22
N CYS A 30 7.42 0.28 0.85
CA CYS A 30 6.03 0.26 0.40
C CYS A 30 5.86 0.81 -1.03
N GLN A 31 6.61 1.86 -1.41
CA GLN A 31 6.57 2.37 -2.77
C GLN A 31 7.13 1.39 -3.79
N GLN A 32 8.27 0.76 -3.48
CA GLN A 32 8.87 -0.24 -4.36
C GLN A 32 7.93 -1.42 -4.60
N GLN A 33 7.26 -1.91 -3.54
CA GLN A 33 6.24 -2.95 -3.68
C GLN A 33 5.05 -2.48 -4.52
N ARG A 34 4.64 -1.21 -4.42
CA ARG A 34 3.56 -0.65 -5.26
C ARG A 34 3.92 -0.60 -6.74
N HIS A 35 5.15 -0.21 -7.07
CA HIS A 35 5.64 -0.15 -8.45
C HIS A 35 5.94 -1.53 -9.04
N HIS A 36 6.30 -2.50 -8.19
CA HIS A 36 6.62 -3.87 -8.61
C HIS A 36 5.76 -4.89 -7.87
N PRO A 37 4.45 -4.96 -8.17
CA PRO A 37 3.55 -5.92 -7.53
C PRO A 37 3.95 -7.38 -7.78
N ASP A 38 4.58 -7.66 -8.91
CA ASP A 38 5.15 -8.95 -9.32
C ASP A 38 6.33 -9.40 -8.44
N LYS A 39 7.06 -8.46 -7.83
CA LYS A 39 8.21 -8.75 -6.95
C LYS A 39 7.84 -8.90 -5.48
N ARG A 40 6.56 -8.75 -5.14
CA ARG A 40 6.08 -8.98 -3.77
C ARG A 40 6.14 -10.47 -3.44
N SER A 41 6.09 -10.79 -2.15
CA SER A 41 6.02 -12.19 -1.70
C SER A 41 4.81 -12.91 -2.31
N ALA A 42 4.93 -14.23 -2.49
CA ALA A 42 3.84 -15.05 -3.02
C ALA A 42 2.54 -14.90 -2.21
N ARG A 43 2.65 -14.72 -0.88
CA ARG A 43 1.51 -14.42 -0.01
C ARG A 43 0.79 -13.14 -0.41
N ALA A 44 1.53 -12.04 -0.58
CA ALA A 44 0.93 -10.75 -0.92
C ALA A 44 0.25 -10.77 -2.30
N GLN A 45 0.84 -11.46 -3.28
CA GLN A 45 0.23 -11.63 -4.61
C GLN A 45 -1.08 -12.43 -4.51
N ARG A 46 -1.10 -13.51 -3.70
CA ARG A 46 -2.30 -14.30 -3.45
C ARG A 46 -3.39 -13.48 -2.74
N ASP A 47 -3.02 -12.66 -1.77
CA ASP A 47 -3.96 -11.79 -1.06
C ASP A 47 -4.59 -10.75 -2.01
N ASP A 48 -3.82 -10.19 -2.94
CA ASP A 48 -4.33 -9.25 -3.95
C ASP A 48 -5.34 -9.91 -4.89
N TRP A 49 -5.14 -11.19 -5.25
CA TRP A 49 -6.12 -11.97 -6.01
C TRP A 49 -7.38 -12.26 -5.18
N LEU A 50 -7.21 -12.73 -3.94
CA LEU A 50 -8.33 -13.05 -3.04
C LEU A 50 -9.22 -11.85 -2.75
N LYS A 51 -8.65 -10.66 -2.56
CA LYS A 51 -9.44 -9.43 -2.33
C LYS A 51 -10.41 -9.13 -3.48
N ARG A 52 -9.98 -9.34 -4.73
CA ARG A 52 -10.85 -9.13 -5.90
C ARG A 52 -11.98 -10.15 -5.94
N GLU A 53 -11.67 -11.39 -5.61
CA GLU A 53 -12.66 -12.46 -5.58
C GLU A 53 -13.70 -12.28 -4.47
N ILE A 54 -13.25 -11.83 -3.28
CA ILE A 54 -14.15 -11.47 -2.19
C ILE A 54 -15.09 -10.33 -2.62
N GLN A 55 -14.56 -9.29 -3.26
CA GLN A 55 -15.38 -8.19 -3.76
C GLN A 55 -16.41 -8.67 -4.80
N ARG A 56 -15.98 -9.52 -5.76
CA ARG A 56 -16.89 -10.12 -6.77
C ARG A 56 -18.05 -10.85 -6.11
N VAL A 57 -17.76 -11.74 -5.17
CA VAL A 57 -18.79 -12.53 -4.45
C VAL A 57 -19.69 -11.61 -3.63
N TYR A 58 -19.14 -10.59 -2.98
CA TYR A 58 -19.93 -9.61 -2.23
C TYR A 58 -20.91 -8.88 -3.15
N ASP A 59 -20.43 -8.34 -4.28
CA ASP A 59 -21.25 -7.61 -5.24
C ASP A 59 -22.35 -8.50 -5.83
N GLU A 60 -22.04 -9.76 -6.18
CA GLU A 60 -23.01 -10.75 -6.66
C GLU A 60 -24.09 -11.11 -5.64
N ASN A 61 -23.75 -11.15 -4.34
CA ASN A 61 -24.73 -11.46 -3.28
C ASN A 61 -25.59 -10.26 -2.89
N HIS A 62 -25.17 -9.03 -3.20
CA HIS A 62 -25.85 -7.79 -2.84
C HIS A 62 -26.53 -7.09 -4.04
N GLN A 63 -26.71 -7.80 -5.15
CA GLN A 63 -27.63 -7.45 -6.25
C GLN A 63 -29.06 -7.88 -5.93
#